data_AF-A0A3B0P071-F1
#
_entry.id   AF-A0A3B0P071-F1
#
_cell.length_a   1.000
_cell.length_b   1.000
_cell.length_c   1.000
_cell.angle_alpha   90.00
_cell.angle_beta   90.00
_cell.angle_gamma   90.00
#
_symmetry.space_group_name_H-M   'P 1'
#
loop_
_entity.id
_entity.type
_entity.pdbx_description
1 polymer ?
#
loop_
_entity_poly.entity_id
_entity_poly.type
_entity_poly.pdbx_seq_one_letter_code
_entity_poly.pdbx_strand_id
1 'polypeptide(L)'
;MAQWYGYHYNVNFSSLYYGASGSLVYNEFGQMIGIYDAVRSSVSSGDLLSYAGIAPLMQSHDIFDGNKNTTYAYNLIDGSDKKRYRKQKNSYRENLSKLYPNGFEDNNKKTKLFDKGY
;
A
#
# COMPACT_ATOMS: atom_id res chain seq x y z
N MET A 1 3.12 -18.85 -8.38
CA MET A 1 2.28 -18.05 -7.44
C MET A 1 2.86 -16.66 -7.38
N ALA A 2 2.11 -15.65 -7.81
CA ALA A 2 2.54 -14.25 -7.65
C ALA A 2 2.52 -13.91 -6.15
N GLN A 3 3.65 -13.44 -5.62
CA GLN A 3 3.76 -12.92 -4.26
C GLN A 3 3.20 -11.50 -4.25
N TRP A 4 1.88 -11.37 -4.08
CA TRP A 4 1.24 -10.06 -3.90
C TRP A 4 1.63 -9.48 -2.52
N TYR A 5 1.78 -8.17 -2.45
CA TYR A 5 1.88 -7.47 -1.16
C TYR A 5 0.49 -7.42 -0.53
N GLY A 6 0.27 -8.21 0.51
CA GLY A 6 -0.94 -8.09 1.31
C GLY A 6 -2.19 -8.68 0.66
N TYR A 7 -3.34 -8.37 1.26
CA TYR A 7 -4.65 -8.76 0.77
C TYR A 7 -5.12 -7.79 -0.31
N HIS A 8 -5.55 -8.33 -1.44
CA HIS A 8 -5.94 -7.56 -2.62
C HIS A 8 -7.45 -7.33 -2.65
N TYR A 9 -7.88 -6.07 -2.74
CA TYR A 9 -9.29 -5.72 -2.89
C TYR A 9 -9.66 -5.59 -4.36
N ASN A 10 -10.74 -6.28 -4.74
CA ASN A 10 -11.29 -6.16 -6.09
C ASN A 10 -12.16 -4.91 -6.20
N VAL A 11 -11.95 -4.15 -7.26
CA VAL A 11 -12.77 -3.02 -7.68
C VAL A 11 -13.55 -3.43 -8.92
N ASN A 12 -14.88 -3.37 -8.84
CA ASN A 12 -15.77 -3.59 -9.98
C ASN A 12 -16.04 -2.27 -10.70
N PHE A 13 -16.42 -2.35 -11.98
CA PHE A 13 -16.77 -1.19 -12.80
C PHE A 13 -15.61 -0.18 -12.91
N SER A 14 -14.41 -0.71 -13.08
CA SER A 14 -13.19 0.07 -13.22
C SER A 14 -12.91 0.37 -14.68
N SER A 15 -12.50 1.62 -14.93
CA SER A 15 -11.97 2.06 -16.22
C SER A 15 -10.45 2.15 -16.28
N LEU A 16 -9.77 1.56 -15.29
CA LEU A 16 -8.31 1.56 -15.24
C LEU A 16 -7.73 0.65 -16.33
N TYR A 17 -6.71 1.17 -17.00
CA TYR A 17 -5.96 0.49 -18.04
C TYR A 17 -4.46 0.49 -17.71
N TYR A 18 -3.63 -0.09 -18.58
CA TYR A 18 -2.19 -0.10 -18.41
C TYR A 18 -1.60 1.28 -18.11
N GLY A 19 -0.75 1.35 -17.09
CA GLY A 19 -0.18 2.61 -16.57
C GLY A 19 -0.84 3.12 -15.29
N ALA A 20 -2.01 2.59 -14.92
CA ALA A 20 -2.64 2.92 -13.63
C ALA A 20 -1.89 2.33 -12.42
N SER A 21 -1.08 1.30 -12.61
CA SER A 21 -0.32 0.63 -11.55
C SER A 21 0.55 1.62 -10.77
N GLY A 22 0.47 1.58 -9.44
CA GLY A 22 1.18 2.51 -8.56
C GLY A 22 0.42 3.79 -8.26
N SER A 23 -0.73 4.04 -8.90
CA SER A 23 -1.57 5.20 -8.62
C SER A 23 -2.21 5.10 -7.24
N LEU A 24 -2.30 6.25 -6.56
CA LEU A 24 -2.86 6.38 -5.23
C LEU A 24 -4.40 6.28 -5.26
N VAL A 25 -4.96 5.53 -4.31
CA VAL A 25 -6.40 5.34 -4.16
C VAL A 25 -6.93 6.18 -3.02
N TYR A 26 -8.05 6.87 -3.27
CA TYR A 26 -8.77 7.64 -2.28
C TYR A 26 -10.17 7.08 -2.04
N ASN A 27 -10.67 7.19 -0.81
CA ASN A 27 -12.10 7.00 -0.54
C ASN A 27 -12.90 8.28 -0.81
N GLU A 28 -14.22 8.22 -0.62
CA GLU A 28 -15.15 9.34 -0.80
C GLU A 28 -14.85 10.57 0.08
N PHE A 29 -14.11 10.39 1.18
CA PHE A 29 -13.69 11.45 2.09
C PHE A 29 -12.31 12.03 1.73
N GLY A 30 -11.70 11.62 0.62
CA GLY A 30 -10.37 12.07 0.22
C GLY A 30 -9.23 11.49 1.07
N GLN A 31 -9.47 10.38 1.78
CA GLN A 31 -8.43 9.70 2.54
C GLN A 31 -7.69 8.70 1.65
N MET A 32 -6.36 8.68 1.75
CA MET A 32 -5.53 7.69 1.08
C MET A 32 -5.76 6.32 1.68
N ILE A 33 -6.23 5.35 0.88
CA ILE A 33 -6.58 4.01 1.37
C ILE A 33 -5.71 2.90 0.79
N GLY A 34 -5.07 3.12 -0.36
CA GLY A 34 -4.37 2.05 -1.06
C GLY A 34 -3.63 2.52 -2.30
N ILE A 35 -3.10 1.55 -3.02
CA ILE A 35 -2.42 1.73 -4.31
C ILE A 35 -3.07 0.77 -5.30
N TYR A 36 -3.36 1.23 -6.51
CA TYR A 36 -3.80 0.35 -7.58
C TYR A 36 -2.65 -0.57 -8.01
N ASP A 37 -2.83 -1.88 -7.89
CA ASP A 37 -1.79 -2.89 -8.14
C ASP A 37 -2.19 -3.93 -9.21
N ALA A 38 -3.45 -3.93 -9.64
CA ALA A 38 -3.91 -4.77 -10.75
C ALA A 38 -4.92 -4.07 -11.66
N VAL A 39 -4.90 -4.48 -12.92
CA VAL A 39 -5.93 -4.24 -13.94
C VAL A 39 -6.22 -5.55 -14.65
N ARG A 40 -7.38 -5.68 -15.30
CA ARG A 40 -7.64 -6.85 -16.15
C ARG A 40 -6.61 -6.96 -17.27
N SER A 41 -6.23 -8.19 -17.62
CA SER A 41 -5.22 -8.46 -18.68
C SER A 41 -5.70 -8.13 -20.09
N SER A 42 -7.01 -8.01 -20.30
CA SER A 42 -7.64 -7.59 -21.55
C SER A 42 -8.49 -6.36 -21.24
N VAL A 43 -7.85 -5.20 -21.23
CA VAL A 43 -8.48 -3.88 -21.05
C VAL A 43 -8.34 -3.08 -22.32
N SER A 44 -9.40 -2.36 -22.68
CA SER A 44 -9.38 -1.35 -23.73
C SER A 44 -9.58 0.02 -23.10
N SER A 45 -8.96 1.05 -23.67
CA SER A 45 -9.17 2.42 -23.20
C SER A 45 -10.65 2.79 -23.33
N GLY A 46 -11.25 3.28 -22.24
CA GLY A 46 -12.67 3.64 -22.20
C GLY A 46 -13.65 2.51 -21.83
N ASP A 47 -13.17 1.29 -21.55
CA ASP A 47 -14.01 0.26 -20.94
C ASP A 47 -14.36 0.66 -19.50
N LEU A 48 -15.65 0.77 -19.17
CA LEU A 48 -16.13 1.18 -17.85
C LEU A 48 -16.57 -0.01 -16.97
N LEU A 49 -16.59 -1.23 -17.51
CA LEU A 49 -17.16 -2.41 -16.86
C LEU A 49 -16.09 -3.44 -16.46
N SER A 50 -14.82 -3.06 -16.53
CA SER A 50 -13.73 -3.94 -16.17
C SER A 50 -13.54 -4.03 -14.65
N TYR A 51 -12.50 -4.76 -14.23
CA TYR A 51 -12.10 -4.88 -12.84
C TYR A 51 -10.67 -4.38 -12.62
N ALA A 52 -10.42 -3.89 -11.42
CA ALA A 52 -9.10 -3.49 -10.97
C ALA A 52 -8.82 -4.01 -9.56
N GLY A 53 -7.58 -3.80 -9.14
CA GLY A 53 -7.03 -4.26 -7.88
C GLY A 53 -6.48 -3.14 -7.04
N ILE A 54 -6.73 -3.19 -5.73
CA ILE A 54 -6.13 -2.29 -4.77
C ILE A 54 -5.42 -3.10 -3.69
N ALA A 55 -4.14 -2.78 -3.46
CA ALA A 55 -3.44 -3.11 -2.23
C ALA A 55 -3.68 -2.00 -1.19
N PRO A 56 -4.29 -2.28 -0.02
CA PRO A 56 -4.48 -1.27 1.00
C PRO A 56 -3.13 -0.84 1.59
N LEU A 57 -3.04 0.41 2.05
CA LEU A 57 -1.84 0.93 2.72
C LEU A 57 -1.60 0.25 4.08
N MET A 58 -2.63 -0.33 4.69
CA MET A 58 -2.53 -1.01 5.97
C MET A 58 -3.45 -2.24 6.02
N GLN A 59 -2.92 -3.32 6.57
CA GLN A 59 -3.67 -4.48 7.01
C GLN A 59 -3.41 -4.67 8.51
N SER A 60 -4.46 -4.50 9.31
CA SER A 60 -4.35 -4.38 10.77
C SER A 60 -4.04 -5.69 11.50
N HIS A 61 -4.32 -6.84 10.87
CA HIS A 61 -4.19 -8.19 11.42
C HIS A 61 -3.77 -9.20 10.34
N ASP A 62 -3.24 -10.34 10.76
CA ASP A 62 -2.96 -11.46 9.86
C ASP A 62 -4.28 -12.01 9.28
N ILE A 63 -4.30 -12.28 7.98
CA ILE A 63 -5.42 -12.92 7.29
C ILE A 63 -5.02 -14.35 6.96
N PHE A 64 -5.81 -15.30 7.43
CA PHE A 64 -5.62 -16.72 7.16
C PHE A 64 -6.54 -17.12 6.02
N ASP A 65 -5.99 -17.62 4.93
CA ASP A 65 -6.81 -18.27 3.92
C ASP A 65 -7.14 -19.71 4.37
N GLY A 66 -8.24 -20.27 3.85
CA GLY A 66 -8.64 -21.65 4.14
C GLY A 66 -7.64 -22.71 3.65
N ASN A 67 -6.59 -22.31 2.93
CA ASN A 67 -5.53 -23.15 2.37
C ASN A 67 -4.23 -23.07 3.16
N LYS A 68 -4.29 -22.61 4.42
CA LYS A 68 -3.14 -22.47 5.35
C LYS A 68 -2.09 -21.44 4.93
N ASN A 69 -2.37 -20.55 3.98
CA ASN A 69 -1.51 -19.41 3.74
C ASN A 69 -1.90 -18.28 4.70
N THR A 70 -0.89 -17.53 5.14
CA THR A 70 -1.08 -16.35 5.98
C THR A 70 -0.58 -15.12 5.24
N THR A 71 -1.48 -14.19 5.02
CA THR A 71 -1.13 -12.82 4.63
C THR A 71 -0.93 -12.01 5.89
N TYR A 72 0.32 -11.70 6.22
CA TYR A 72 0.66 -11.04 7.48
C TYR A 72 0.22 -9.57 7.53
N ALA A 73 -0.08 -9.09 8.73
CA ALA A 73 -0.34 -7.69 9.02
C ALA A 73 0.81 -6.80 8.56
N TYR A 74 0.48 -5.62 8.05
CA TYR A 74 1.46 -4.62 7.62
C TYR A 74 0.87 -3.20 7.66
N ASN A 75 1.75 -2.20 7.64
CA ASN A 75 1.44 -0.80 7.42
C ASN A 75 2.54 -0.15 6.56
N LEU A 76 2.22 0.13 5.30
CA LEU A 76 3.17 0.68 4.32
C LEU A 76 3.57 2.12 4.64
N ILE A 77 2.77 2.86 5.41
CA ILE A 77 3.10 4.22 5.86
C ILE A 77 4.04 4.16 7.06
N ASP A 78 3.62 3.47 8.13
CA ASP A 78 4.37 3.34 9.38
C ASP A 78 4.28 1.92 9.95
N GLY A 79 5.27 1.11 9.61
CA GLY A 79 5.45 -0.26 10.08
C GLY A 79 6.40 -0.39 11.25
N SER A 80 6.69 0.71 11.97
CA SER A 80 7.71 0.75 13.03
C SER A 80 7.33 -0.05 14.27
N ASP A 81 6.03 -0.25 14.55
CA ASP A 81 5.57 -1.16 15.60
C ASP A 81 5.80 -2.63 15.19
N LYS A 82 6.99 -3.16 15.51
CA LYS A 82 7.36 -4.55 15.24
C LYS A 82 6.71 -5.57 16.17
N LYS A 83 6.02 -5.13 17.23
CA LYS A 83 5.17 -6.05 18.01
C LYS A 83 3.93 -6.40 17.20
N ARG A 84 3.37 -5.40 16.48
CA ARG A 84 2.21 -5.58 15.60
C ARG A 84 2.56 -6.09 14.21
N TYR A 85 3.57 -5.51 13.56
CA TYR A 85 3.95 -5.79 12.16
C TYR A 85 5.23 -6.63 12.07
N ARG A 86 5.27 -7.73 12.83
CA ARG A 86 6.49 -8.53 13.05
C ARG A 86 7.15 -9.07 11.77
N LYS A 87 6.36 -9.35 10.73
CA LYS A 87 6.84 -9.91 9.46
C LYS A 87 7.16 -8.85 8.41
N GLN A 88 6.78 -7.59 8.65
CA GLN A 88 7.05 -6.49 7.74
C GLN A 88 8.48 -5.97 7.90
N LYS A 89 9.24 -5.97 6.80
CA LYS A 89 10.65 -5.53 6.79
C LYS A 89 10.80 -4.01 6.81
N ASN A 90 10.05 -3.31 5.97
CA ASN A 90 10.17 -1.87 5.74
C ASN A 90 8.79 -1.21 5.58
N SER A 91 8.74 0.08 5.83
CA SER A 91 7.64 1.01 5.56
C SER A 91 8.21 2.33 5.06
N TYR A 92 7.36 3.25 4.61
CA TYR A 92 7.76 4.59 4.20
C TYR A 92 8.56 5.29 5.31
N ARG A 93 8.05 5.28 6.55
CA ARG A 93 8.77 5.83 7.71
C ARG A 93 10.15 5.23 7.90
N GLU A 94 10.24 3.90 7.91
CA GLU A 94 11.51 3.19 8.12
C GLU A 94 12.50 3.41 6.98
N ASN A 95 12.00 3.58 5.74
CA ASN A 95 12.84 3.93 4.60
C ASN A 95 13.40 5.35 4.73
N LEU A 96 12.61 6.31 5.24
CA LEU A 96 13.13 7.65 5.54
C LEU A 96 14.25 7.59 6.57
N SER A 97 14.09 6.81 7.65
CA SER A 97 15.14 6.66 8.66
C SER A 97 16.43 6.04 8.09
N LYS A 98 16.32 5.16 7.09
CA LYS A 98 17.47 4.52 6.43
C LYS A 98 18.16 5.45 5.42
N LEU A 99 17.39 6.18 4.62
CA LEU A 99 17.90 7.04 3.55
C LEU A 99 18.41 8.38 4.08
N TYR A 100 17.80 8.90 5.15
CA TYR A 100 18.08 10.20 5.72
C TYR A 100 18.35 10.09 7.23
N PRO A 101 19.44 9.39 7.63
CA PRO A 101 19.72 9.10 9.03
C PRO A 101 19.92 10.36 9.88
N ASN A 102 20.40 11.45 9.27
CA ASN A 102 20.66 12.74 9.92
C ASN A 102 19.57 13.79 9.64
N GLY A 103 18.48 13.42 8.96
CA GLY A 103 17.50 14.39 8.44
C GLY A 103 17.70 14.70 6.96
N PHE A 104 16.88 15.60 6.45
CA PHE A 104 17.03 16.19 5.12
C PHE A 104 18.16 17.23 5.09
N GLU A 105 18.25 18.05 4.06
CA GLU A 105 19.32 19.05 3.87
C GLU A 105 19.45 20.05 5.04
N ASP A 106 18.37 20.29 5.77
CA ASP A 106 18.30 21.18 6.94
C ASP A 106 18.51 20.44 8.29
N ASN A 107 18.91 19.16 8.27
CA ASN A 107 18.97 18.25 9.41
C ASN A 107 17.61 17.99 10.11
N ASN A 108 16.50 18.38 9.48
CA ASN A 108 15.17 18.12 10.00
C ASN A 108 14.69 16.73 9.57
N LYS A 109 13.97 16.03 10.46
CA LYS A 109 13.37 14.70 10.20
C LYS A 109 11.86 14.77 9.99
N LYS A 110 11.27 15.96 9.97
CA LYS A 110 9.81 16.12 9.91
C LYS A 110 9.32 16.04 8.47
N THR A 111 8.16 15.42 8.29
CA THR A 111 7.40 15.46 7.03
C THR A 111 5.97 15.91 7.32
N LYS A 112 5.16 16.14 6.29
CA LYS A 112 3.72 16.37 6.48
C LYS A 112 3.00 15.18 7.13
N LEU A 113 3.53 13.96 6.96
CA LEU A 113 2.98 12.74 7.55
C LEU A 113 3.57 12.44 8.94
N PHE A 114 4.77 12.93 9.23
CA PHE A 114 5.47 12.71 10.50
C PHE A 114 5.96 14.06 11.07
N ASP A 115 5.06 14.79 11.70
CA ASP A 115 5.29 16.13 12.28
C ASP A 115 6.27 16.12 13.48
N LYS A 116 6.38 14.98 14.15
CA LYS A 116 7.32 14.70 15.25
C LYS A 116 8.62 14.02 14.78
N GLY A 117 8.80 13.87 13.47
CA GLY A 117 9.95 13.20 12.89
C GLY A 117 9.68 11.72 12.57
N TYR A 118 10.26 11.23 11.48
CA TYR A 118 10.24 9.80 11.14
C TYR A 118 11.23 8.99 11.98
#